data_AF-A0AAJ2R893-F1
#
_entry.id   AF-A0AAJ2R893-F1
#
_cell.length_a   1.000
_cell.length_b   1.000
_cell.length_c   1.000
_cell.angle_alpha   90.00
_cell.angle_beta   90.00
_cell.angle_gamma   90.00
#
_symmetry.space_group_name_H-M   'P 1'
#
loop_
_entity.id
_entity.type
_entity.pdbx_description
1 polymer ?
#
loop_
_entity_poly.entity_id
_entity_poly.type
_entity_poly.pdbx_seq_one_letter_code
_entity_poly.pdbx_strand_id
1 'polypeptide(L)'
;MSLAPTPANALTTPGLIVHTATAAMSCLSYQVEGVCFFLRCKIAVCWIETSMKISHYVPDVVISTYNEPLRHPWTDLGTLVATSVTAAGSTILGRALDSSAGGLDTPSAMTNYKSADAIGNPAAQLAMMVSGAPVTLPKSLPIPGISELAKFPSQELPNIGRQWTQVPKEIVNTVASDAKKMLEAPGQLLAGLQSIMKTIDGVRQVIEIAETAQQISEAVGTFQQIGSMVSGMTGGSMLFCPGGSSPFYLHMQTELDAPFWRGVLPVEMLYPQSWVPGLGEVGNGYTQTWGATYPRTGEIIQSHPVKASAVLAERVASIIYKSAQPHVYTKVEPGSGFVYFGSHPHRWQMLHPNPASSCIQFGANDSLSLTTFGDGQTDPADGYSWNLWKHYVCCQRRGLYLYSIP
;
A
#
# COMPACT_ATOMS: atom_id res chain seq x y z
N MET A 1 31.45 -12.78 -16.92
CA MET A 1 30.26 -11.93 -16.59
C MET A 1 29.40 -11.86 -17.84
N SER A 2 28.39 -12.71 -17.93
CA SER A 2 27.37 -12.60 -18.97
C SER A 2 26.38 -11.53 -18.52
N LEU A 3 26.30 -10.42 -19.23
CA LEU A 3 25.21 -9.46 -19.07
C LEU A 3 23.90 -10.22 -19.34
N ALA A 4 23.09 -10.41 -18.31
CA ALA A 4 21.73 -10.88 -18.50
C ALA A 4 20.98 -9.84 -19.34
N PRO A 5 20.12 -10.25 -20.29
CA PRO A 5 19.35 -9.30 -21.07
C PRO A 5 18.44 -8.52 -20.12
N THR A 6 18.58 -7.19 -20.11
CA THR A 6 17.61 -6.29 -19.48
C THR A 6 16.23 -6.57 -20.07
N PRO A 7 15.18 -6.78 -19.23
CA PRO A 7 13.83 -6.94 -19.75
C PRO A 7 13.45 -5.72 -20.59
N ALA A 8 12.66 -5.92 -21.65
CA ALA A 8 12.39 -4.92 -22.67
C ALA A 8 11.71 -3.63 -22.15
N ASN A 9 11.17 -3.63 -20.91
CA ASN A 9 10.51 -2.48 -20.28
C ASN A 9 10.91 -2.33 -18.78
N ALA A 10 12.20 -2.23 -18.45
CA ALA A 10 12.62 -1.95 -17.07
C ALA A 10 12.00 -0.65 -16.53
N LEU A 11 11.26 -0.70 -15.42
CA LEU A 11 10.65 0.48 -14.80
C LEU A 11 11.71 1.24 -13.98
N THR A 12 12.04 2.45 -14.44
CA THR A 12 12.94 3.38 -13.72
C THR A 12 12.12 4.49 -13.05
N THR A 13 12.71 5.23 -12.10
CA THR A 13 12.03 6.34 -11.44
C THR A 13 11.50 7.41 -12.42
N PRO A 14 12.27 7.85 -13.44
CA PRO A 14 11.73 8.75 -14.47
C PRO A 14 10.57 8.13 -15.26
N GLY A 15 10.70 6.87 -15.67
CA GLY A 15 9.64 6.14 -16.38
C GLY A 15 8.35 6.06 -15.56
N LEU A 16 8.49 5.77 -14.26
CA LEU A 16 7.37 5.73 -13.32
C LEU A 16 6.61 7.06 -13.24
N ILE A 17 7.33 8.18 -13.16
CA ILE A 17 6.71 9.52 -13.13
C ILE A 17 6.00 9.79 -14.46
N VAL A 18 6.63 9.48 -15.60
CA VAL A 18 6.00 9.63 -16.92
C VAL A 18 4.73 8.79 -17.03
N HIS A 19 4.78 7.51 -16.67
CA HIS A 19 3.61 6.63 -16.72
C HIS A 19 2.51 7.08 -15.76
N THR A 20 2.87 7.55 -14.56
CA THR A 20 1.88 8.13 -13.63
C THR A 20 1.22 9.36 -14.23
N ALA A 21 2.00 10.23 -14.91
CA ALA A 21 1.48 11.43 -15.55
C ALA A 21 0.54 11.11 -16.73
N THR A 22 0.86 10.10 -17.55
CA THR A 22 0.02 9.73 -18.70
C THR A 22 -1.34 9.19 -18.27
N ALA A 23 -1.45 8.56 -17.10
CA ALA A 23 -2.74 8.11 -16.55
C ALA A 23 -3.46 9.17 -15.71
N ALA A 24 -2.78 10.24 -15.31
CA ALA A 24 -3.35 11.21 -14.36
C ALA A 24 -4.66 11.83 -14.86
N MET A 25 -4.82 12.07 -16.16
CA MET A 25 -6.05 12.62 -16.73
C MET A 25 -7.29 11.74 -16.53
N SER A 26 -7.13 10.42 -16.53
CA SER A 26 -8.22 9.47 -16.33
C SER A 26 -8.35 9.03 -14.86
N CYS A 27 -7.27 9.13 -14.09
CA CYS A 27 -7.21 8.68 -12.70
C CYS A 27 -7.59 9.77 -11.68
N LEU A 28 -7.18 11.03 -11.90
CA LEU A 28 -7.26 12.11 -10.91
C LEU A 28 -8.71 12.42 -10.47
N SER A 29 -9.66 12.43 -11.40
CA SER A 29 -11.09 12.69 -11.11
C SER A 29 -11.33 13.92 -10.21
N TYR A 30 -10.75 15.07 -10.58
CA TYR A 30 -10.81 16.30 -9.77
C TYR A 30 -12.21 16.93 -9.75
N GLN A 31 -12.71 17.23 -8.55
CA GLN A 31 -14.01 17.88 -8.34
C GLN A 31 -13.94 18.87 -7.17
N VAL A 32 -14.67 19.99 -7.31
CA VAL A 32 -14.94 20.92 -6.20
C VAL A 32 -16.26 20.48 -5.56
N GLU A 33 -16.19 20.00 -4.33
CA GLU A 33 -17.31 19.45 -3.56
C GLU A 33 -17.94 20.46 -2.58
N GLY A 34 -17.51 21.72 -2.59
CA GLY A 34 -18.12 22.78 -1.77
C GLY A 34 -17.12 23.63 -1.00
N VAL A 35 -17.49 24.05 0.22
CA VAL A 35 -16.72 25.02 1.03
C VAL A 35 -16.70 24.61 2.51
N CYS A 36 -15.52 24.72 3.12
CA CYS A 36 -15.30 24.57 4.55
C CYS A 36 -15.22 25.93 5.25
N PHE A 37 -15.79 26.02 6.46
CA PHE A 37 -15.75 27.20 7.32
C PHE A 37 -14.88 26.93 8.55
N PHE A 38 -14.00 27.89 8.85
CA PHE A 38 -13.06 27.85 9.96
C PHE A 38 -13.19 29.09 10.82
N LEU A 39 -13.09 28.94 12.14
CA LEU A 39 -12.95 30.05 13.06
C LEU A 39 -11.47 30.35 13.29
N ARG A 40 -11.05 31.58 13.02
CA ARG A 40 -9.71 32.06 13.33
C ARG A 40 -9.80 33.19 14.34
N CYS A 41 -9.11 33.05 15.47
CA CYS A 41 -9.09 34.03 16.53
C CYS A 41 -7.70 34.65 16.66
N LYS A 42 -7.64 35.98 16.80
CA LYS A 42 -6.43 36.71 17.16
C LYS A 42 -6.73 37.52 18.43
N ILE A 43 -6.05 37.18 19.52
CA ILE A 43 -6.22 37.77 20.86
C ILE A 43 -7.67 37.61 21.35
N ALA A 44 -8.53 38.60 21.10
CA ALA A 44 -9.93 38.62 21.55
C ALA A 44 -10.94 38.72 20.39
N VAL A 45 -10.48 38.78 19.13
CA VAL A 45 -11.36 38.91 17.96
C VAL A 45 -11.27 37.65 17.11
N CYS A 46 -12.42 37.08 16.77
CA CYS A 46 -12.53 35.94 15.87
C CYS A 46 -13.28 36.30 14.60
N TRP A 47 -12.85 35.75 13.46
CA TRP A 47 -13.56 35.84 12.19
C TRP A 47 -13.61 34.48 11.50
N ILE A 48 -14.54 34.35 10.56
CA ILE A 48 -14.70 33.14 9.75
C ILE A 48 -13.77 33.22 8.54
N GLU A 49 -12.95 32.21 8.34
CA GLU A 49 -12.20 31.98 7.10
C GLU A 49 -12.78 30.77 6.36
N THR A 50 -12.76 30.80 5.03
CA THR A 50 -13.25 29.71 4.19
C THR A 50 -12.13 29.05 3.42
N SER A 51 -12.30 27.77 3.08
CA SER A 51 -11.44 27.05 2.15
C SER A 51 -12.29 26.18 1.23
N MET A 52 -11.86 26.02 -0.02
CA MET A 52 -12.51 25.12 -0.98
C MET A 52 -12.42 23.68 -0.49
N LYS A 53 -13.54 22.96 -0.58
CA LYS A 53 -13.61 21.52 -0.35
C LYS A 53 -13.42 20.82 -1.69
N ILE A 54 -12.37 20.01 -1.77
CA ILE A 54 -11.89 19.46 -3.04
C ILE A 54 -11.77 17.95 -2.90
N SER A 55 -12.07 17.26 -3.99
CA SER A 55 -12.15 15.81 -4.08
C SER A 55 -11.37 15.32 -5.30
N HIS A 56 -10.38 14.46 -5.11
CA HIS A 56 -9.62 13.85 -6.19
C HIS A 56 -8.81 12.64 -5.70
N TYR A 57 -8.28 11.86 -6.65
CA TYR A 57 -7.33 10.81 -6.39
C TYR A 57 -5.89 11.33 -6.38
N VAL A 58 -5.05 10.76 -5.52
CA VAL A 58 -3.61 11.03 -5.44
C VAL A 58 -2.87 9.71 -5.67
N PRO A 59 -1.84 9.66 -6.53
CA PRO A 59 -1.03 8.46 -6.69
C PRO A 59 -0.08 8.36 -5.49
N ASP A 60 -0.53 7.79 -4.38
CA ASP A 60 0.19 7.87 -3.10
C ASP A 60 1.37 6.90 -3.04
N VAL A 61 1.16 5.65 -3.43
CA VAL A 61 2.11 4.57 -3.20
C VAL A 61 2.25 3.71 -4.44
N VAL A 62 3.49 3.34 -4.74
CA VAL A 62 3.84 2.30 -5.69
C VAL A 62 4.00 1.00 -4.91
N ILE A 63 3.23 -0.01 -5.29
CA ILE A 63 3.31 -1.34 -4.70
C ILE A 63 3.89 -2.29 -5.75
N SER A 64 5.02 -2.90 -5.42
CA SER A 64 5.67 -3.88 -6.29
C SER A 64 5.59 -5.27 -5.69
N THR A 65 5.46 -6.28 -6.55
CA THR A 65 5.51 -7.69 -6.15
C THR A 65 6.51 -8.43 -7.03
N TYR A 66 7.35 -9.26 -6.45
CA TYR A 66 8.46 -9.90 -7.15
C TYR A 66 8.90 -11.18 -6.42
N ASN A 67 9.59 -12.07 -7.15
CA ASN A 67 10.12 -13.31 -6.57
C ASN A 67 11.56 -13.16 -6.04
N GLU A 68 12.38 -12.38 -6.74
CA GLU A 68 13.80 -12.21 -6.42
C GLU A 68 14.14 -10.73 -6.25
N PRO A 69 14.83 -10.31 -5.16
CA PRO A 69 15.22 -8.92 -4.95
C PRO A 69 16.02 -8.29 -6.11
N LEU A 70 16.86 -9.08 -6.80
CA LEU A 70 17.66 -8.62 -7.94
C LEU A 70 16.85 -8.45 -9.24
N ARG A 71 15.64 -9.00 -9.30
CA ARG A 71 14.71 -8.90 -10.43
C ARG A 71 13.51 -8.02 -10.08
N HIS A 72 13.73 -7.05 -9.20
CA HIS A 72 12.70 -6.10 -8.83
C HIS A 72 12.21 -5.31 -10.06
N PRO A 73 10.89 -5.18 -10.30
CA PRO A 73 10.36 -4.50 -11.48
C PRO A 73 10.74 -3.02 -11.56
N TRP A 74 10.77 -2.32 -10.41
CA TRP A 74 11.35 -0.98 -10.27
C TRP A 74 12.87 -1.08 -10.08
N THR A 75 13.64 -0.85 -11.14
CA THR A 75 15.03 -1.34 -11.23
C THR A 75 16.07 -0.49 -10.52
N ASP A 76 15.87 0.83 -10.42
CA ASP A 76 16.83 1.78 -9.82
C ASP A 76 16.63 1.95 -8.31
N LEU A 77 15.37 2.03 -7.84
CA LEU A 77 15.08 2.17 -6.41
C LEU A 77 14.66 0.86 -5.75
N GLY A 78 13.70 0.14 -6.34
CA GLY A 78 13.15 -1.06 -5.72
C GLY A 78 14.18 -2.18 -5.56
N THR A 79 15.05 -2.41 -6.56
CA THR A 79 16.18 -3.35 -6.44
C THR A 79 17.10 -3.01 -5.26
N LEU A 80 17.43 -1.72 -5.09
CA LEU A 80 18.28 -1.25 -3.99
C LEU A 80 17.60 -1.47 -2.64
N VAL A 81 16.33 -1.09 -2.52
CA VAL A 81 15.54 -1.31 -1.30
C VAL A 81 15.44 -2.80 -0.97
N ALA A 82 15.03 -3.62 -1.93
CA ALA A 82 14.85 -5.06 -1.72
C ALA A 82 16.15 -5.76 -1.32
N THR A 83 17.27 -5.44 -1.97
CA THR A 83 18.56 -6.08 -1.67
C THR A 83 19.19 -5.61 -0.37
N SER A 84 19.02 -4.35 0.01
CA SER A 84 19.58 -3.78 1.25
C SER A 84 18.96 -4.38 2.51
N VAL A 85 17.70 -4.82 2.46
CA VAL A 85 17.00 -5.41 3.62
C VAL A 85 17.06 -6.94 3.66
N THR A 86 17.60 -7.62 2.65
CA THR A 86 17.64 -9.11 2.60
C THR A 86 18.36 -9.72 3.80
N ALA A 87 19.49 -9.16 4.21
CA ALA A 87 20.27 -9.66 5.36
C ALA A 87 19.52 -9.44 6.69
N ALA A 88 18.87 -8.28 6.82
CA ALA A 88 17.99 -7.96 7.95
C ALA A 88 16.82 -8.95 8.04
N GLY A 89 16.11 -9.19 6.93
CA GLY A 89 15.01 -10.12 6.87
C GLY A 89 15.40 -11.56 7.20
N SER A 90 16.57 -12.01 6.73
CA SER A 90 17.12 -13.35 7.05
C SER A 90 17.38 -13.53 8.55
N THR A 91 17.91 -12.49 9.20
CA THR A 91 18.15 -12.50 10.66
C THR A 91 16.85 -12.52 11.45
N ILE A 92 15.86 -11.73 11.03
CA ILE A 92 14.53 -11.68 11.65
C ILE A 92 13.85 -13.05 11.51
N LEU A 93 13.86 -13.62 10.30
CA LEU A 93 13.22 -14.90 10.02
C LEU A 93 13.87 -16.06 10.78
N GLY A 94 15.21 -16.14 10.80
CA GLY A 94 15.93 -17.20 11.54
C GLY A 94 15.55 -17.22 13.03
N ARG A 95 15.52 -16.05 13.67
CA ARG A 95 15.11 -15.93 15.09
C ARG A 95 13.63 -16.17 15.33
N ALA A 96 12.79 -15.81 14.37
CA ALA A 96 11.35 -16.09 14.43
C ALA A 96 11.09 -17.60 14.39
N LEU A 97 11.82 -18.35 13.55
CA LEU A 97 11.75 -19.81 13.50
C LEU A 97 12.25 -20.43 14.81
N ASP A 98 13.36 -19.95 15.37
CA ASP A 98 13.85 -20.40 16.68
C ASP A 98 12.82 -20.15 17.81
N SER A 99 12.11 -19.02 17.75
CA SER A 99 11.05 -18.66 18.70
C SER A 99 9.75 -19.44 18.49
N SER A 100 9.55 -20.01 17.30
CA SER A 100 8.34 -20.72 16.88
C SER A 100 8.50 -22.24 16.89
N ALA A 101 9.64 -22.76 17.38
CA ALA A 101 10.02 -24.17 17.44
C ALA A 101 9.12 -25.09 18.30
N GLY A 102 7.88 -24.67 18.61
CA GLY A 102 6.89 -25.43 19.37
C GLY A 102 5.48 -25.46 18.76
N GLY A 103 5.26 -25.02 17.52
CA GLY A 103 3.90 -24.96 16.96
C GLY A 103 3.81 -25.10 15.44
N LEU A 104 3.14 -26.18 15.03
CA LEU A 104 2.60 -26.48 13.69
C LEU A 104 3.62 -26.90 12.61
N ASP A 105 3.87 -28.21 12.54
CA ASP A 105 4.32 -28.89 11.32
C ASP A 105 3.24 -28.72 10.24
N THR A 106 3.37 -27.69 9.42
CA THR A 106 2.64 -27.62 8.15
C THR A 106 3.63 -27.94 7.04
N PRO A 107 3.42 -29.04 6.28
CA PRO A 107 4.21 -29.29 5.10
C PRO A 107 3.74 -28.29 4.04
N SER A 108 4.36 -27.11 3.99
CA SER A 108 4.14 -26.20 2.88
C SER A 108 4.67 -26.91 1.63
N ALA A 109 3.74 -27.40 0.83
CA ALA A 109 3.97 -27.75 -0.56
C ALA A 109 4.73 -26.60 -1.25
N MET A 110 5.43 -26.90 -2.34
CA MET A 110 6.19 -25.95 -3.16
C MET A 110 5.36 -24.74 -3.65
N THR A 111 4.97 -23.82 -2.78
CA THR A 111 4.27 -22.58 -3.08
C THR A 111 5.30 -21.46 -3.10
N ASN A 112 5.43 -20.83 -4.28
CA ASN A 112 6.34 -19.71 -4.45
C ASN A 112 5.77 -18.50 -3.71
N TYR A 113 6.35 -18.15 -2.56
CA TYR A 113 6.05 -16.89 -1.88
C TYR A 113 6.54 -15.73 -2.73
N LYS A 114 5.68 -14.73 -2.96
CA LYS A 114 6.08 -13.47 -3.56
C LYS A 114 6.43 -12.46 -2.49
N SER A 115 7.55 -11.78 -2.65
CA SER A 115 7.89 -10.59 -1.88
C SER A 115 7.14 -9.38 -2.43
N ALA A 116 6.93 -8.38 -1.58
CA ALA A 116 6.29 -7.13 -1.96
C ALA A 116 6.88 -5.95 -1.19
N ASP A 117 6.78 -4.76 -1.78
CA ASP A 117 7.06 -3.51 -1.09
C ASP A 117 6.00 -2.45 -1.40
N ALA A 118 5.92 -1.46 -0.51
CA ALA A 118 5.12 -0.26 -0.67
C ALA A 118 6.04 0.94 -0.49
N ILE A 119 6.29 1.66 -1.58
CA ILE A 119 7.16 2.84 -1.61
C ILE A 119 6.33 4.04 -2.04
N GLY A 120 6.46 5.15 -1.33
CA GLY A 120 5.76 6.39 -1.67
C GLY A 120 6.05 6.82 -3.10
N ASN A 121 5.01 7.11 -3.85
CA ASN A 121 5.14 7.46 -5.25
C ASN A 121 5.79 8.86 -5.36
N PRO A 122 6.87 9.05 -6.14
CA PRO A 122 7.43 10.38 -6.36
C PRO A 122 6.43 11.39 -6.92
N ALA A 123 5.43 10.94 -7.69
CA ALA A 123 4.36 11.76 -8.23
C ALA A 123 3.19 12.05 -7.27
N ALA A 124 3.24 11.56 -6.03
CA ALA A 124 2.21 11.82 -5.02
C ALA A 124 2.06 13.31 -4.67
N GLN A 125 3.15 14.08 -4.75
CA GLN A 125 3.12 15.52 -4.49
C GLN A 125 2.66 16.31 -5.71
N LEU A 126 1.40 16.11 -6.10
CA LEU A 126 0.77 16.75 -7.28
C LEU A 126 0.98 18.27 -7.30
N ALA A 127 0.82 18.96 -6.17
CA ALA A 127 1.05 20.40 -6.08
C ALA A 127 2.51 20.82 -6.41
N MET A 128 3.49 20.00 -6.04
CA MET A 128 4.90 20.24 -6.38
C MET A 128 5.18 19.90 -7.84
N MET A 129 4.71 18.73 -8.30
CA MET A 129 4.85 18.29 -9.68
C MET A 129 4.25 19.31 -10.66
N VAL A 130 3.06 19.80 -10.34
CA VAL A 130 2.36 20.76 -11.16
C VAL A 130 3.04 22.13 -11.16
N SER A 131 3.64 22.55 -10.03
CA SER A 131 4.37 23.83 -9.96
C SER A 131 5.75 23.78 -10.62
N GLY A 132 6.17 22.62 -11.16
CA GLY A 132 7.47 22.44 -11.77
C GLY A 132 8.61 22.31 -10.75
N ALA A 133 8.29 22.07 -9.48
CA ALA A 133 9.30 21.92 -8.45
C ALA A 133 10.15 20.66 -8.73
N PRO A 134 11.49 20.73 -8.54
CA PRO A 134 12.35 19.59 -8.80
C PRO A 134 12.05 18.44 -7.83
N VAL A 135 12.07 17.22 -8.36
CA VAL A 135 11.95 15.99 -7.58
C VAL A 135 13.37 15.52 -7.28
N THR A 136 13.70 15.43 -6.00
CA THR A 136 15.01 14.99 -5.54
C THR A 136 14.87 13.65 -4.83
N LEU A 137 15.66 12.67 -5.24
CA LEU A 137 15.77 11.40 -4.52
C LEU A 137 16.29 11.65 -3.10
N PRO A 138 15.72 11.00 -2.07
CA PRO A 138 16.19 11.16 -0.71
C PRO A 138 17.57 10.51 -0.57
N LYS A 139 18.41 11.08 0.30
CA LYS A 139 19.73 10.51 0.62
C LYS A 139 19.63 9.24 1.46
N SER A 140 18.51 9.07 2.15
CA SER A 140 18.25 7.91 3.00
C SER A 140 16.77 7.59 3.03
N LEU A 141 16.46 6.29 3.19
CA LEU A 141 15.11 5.82 3.44
C LEU A 141 14.99 5.28 4.86
N PRO A 142 14.09 5.85 5.68
CA PRO A 142 13.80 5.28 6.98
C PRO A 142 13.10 3.93 6.78
N ILE A 143 13.58 2.92 7.52
CA ILE A 143 12.95 1.61 7.54
C ILE A 143 11.69 1.63 8.43
N PRO A 144 10.58 0.99 8.02
CA PRO A 144 9.40 0.83 8.86
C PRO A 144 9.70 0.24 10.24
N GLY A 145 9.07 0.81 11.27
CA GLY A 145 9.21 0.36 12.65
C GLY A 145 8.11 -0.61 13.09
N ILE A 146 8.14 -0.94 14.38
CA ILE A 146 7.15 -1.79 15.05
C ILE A 146 6.04 -0.99 15.74
N SER A 147 5.93 0.31 15.47
CA SER A 147 5.00 1.21 16.18
C SER A 147 3.54 0.86 15.94
N GLU A 148 3.17 0.50 14.71
CA GLU A 148 1.82 0.00 14.41
C GLU A 148 1.62 -1.41 14.97
N LEU A 149 2.60 -2.30 14.82
CA LEU A 149 2.56 -3.66 15.37
C LEU A 149 2.32 -3.67 16.88
N ALA A 150 2.95 -2.74 17.62
CA ALA A 150 2.79 -2.60 19.07
C ALA A 150 1.34 -2.27 19.49
N LYS A 151 0.55 -1.66 18.60
CA LYS A 151 -0.86 -1.32 18.85
C LYS A 151 -1.79 -2.51 18.60
N PHE A 152 -1.37 -3.55 17.88
CA PHE A 152 -2.21 -4.67 17.48
C PHE A 152 -2.94 -5.34 18.66
N PRO A 153 -2.27 -5.72 19.77
CA PRO A 153 -2.95 -6.41 20.88
C PRO A 153 -4.05 -5.59 21.55
N SER A 154 -3.88 -4.26 21.62
CA SER A 154 -4.79 -3.38 22.36
C SER A 154 -5.88 -2.75 21.50
N GLN A 155 -5.62 -2.56 20.20
CA GLN A 155 -6.55 -1.87 19.30
C GLN A 155 -7.24 -2.81 18.33
N GLU A 156 -6.51 -3.71 17.66
CA GLU A 156 -7.07 -4.51 16.58
C GLU A 156 -7.60 -5.87 17.04
N LEU A 157 -6.97 -6.50 18.03
CA LEU A 157 -7.45 -7.78 18.56
C LEU A 157 -8.90 -7.71 19.09
N PRO A 158 -9.34 -6.64 19.80
CA PRO A 158 -10.74 -6.46 20.14
C PRO A 158 -11.65 -6.25 18.92
N ASN A 159 -11.17 -5.57 17.87
CA ASN A 159 -11.92 -5.36 16.64
C ASN A 159 -12.16 -6.69 15.90
N ILE A 160 -11.14 -7.55 15.82
CA ILE A 160 -11.25 -8.91 15.28
C ILE A 160 -12.32 -9.69 16.05
N GLY A 161 -12.29 -9.63 17.39
CA GLY A 161 -13.33 -10.24 18.22
C GLY A 161 -14.75 -9.76 17.86
N ARG A 162 -14.93 -8.48 17.53
CA ARG A 162 -16.22 -7.94 17.04
C ARG A 162 -16.56 -8.38 15.61
N GLN A 163 -15.58 -8.62 14.74
CA GLN A 163 -15.84 -9.14 13.39
C GLN A 163 -16.40 -10.56 13.46
N TRP A 164 -15.89 -11.39 14.38
CA TRP A 164 -16.41 -12.75 14.59
C TRP A 164 -17.87 -12.79 15.07
N THR A 165 -18.37 -11.75 15.74
CA THR A 165 -19.80 -11.71 16.14
C THR A 165 -20.74 -11.51 14.95
N GLN A 166 -20.22 -11.05 13.81
CA GLN A 166 -20.98 -10.85 12.58
C GLN A 166 -21.01 -12.09 11.69
N VAL A 167 -20.17 -13.10 11.99
CA VAL A 167 -20.12 -14.35 11.21
C VAL A 167 -21.27 -15.28 11.66
N PRO A 168 -22.07 -15.83 10.71
CA PRO A 168 -23.13 -16.79 11.03
C PRO A 168 -22.63 -17.98 11.85
N LYS A 169 -23.41 -18.39 12.85
CA LYS A 169 -23.01 -19.42 13.82
C LYS A 169 -22.77 -20.78 13.17
N GLU A 170 -23.42 -21.05 12.05
CA GLU A 170 -23.28 -22.26 11.25
C GLU A 170 -21.86 -22.39 10.69
N ILE A 171 -21.29 -21.28 10.19
CA ILE A 171 -19.92 -21.20 9.67
C ILE A 171 -18.91 -21.25 10.82
N VAL A 172 -19.21 -20.56 11.92
CA VAL A 172 -18.42 -20.63 13.15
C VAL A 172 -18.32 -22.09 13.61
N ASN A 173 -19.40 -22.86 13.65
CA ASN A 173 -19.36 -24.24 14.13
C ASN A 173 -18.51 -25.18 13.25
N THR A 174 -18.34 -24.87 11.96
CA THR A 174 -17.50 -25.67 11.05
C THR A 174 -16.02 -25.29 11.04
N VAL A 175 -15.69 -24.03 11.37
CA VAL A 175 -14.30 -23.53 11.25
C VAL A 175 -13.70 -23.11 12.60
N ALA A 176 -14.53 -22.96 13.64
CA ALA A 176 -14.10 -22.41 14.91
C ALA A 176 -13.25 -23.35 15.75
N SER A 177 -13.18 -24.66 15.56
CA SER A 177 -12.40 -25.47 16.52
C SER A 177 -10.92 -25.06 16.57
N ASP A 178 -10.33 -24.65 15.44
CA ASP A 178 -8.93 -24.23 15.38
C ASP A 178 -8.76 -22.71 15.50
N ALA A 179 -9.65 -21.92 14.89
CA ALA A 179 -9.68 -20.46 15.10
C ALA A 179 -9.95 -20.11 16.58
N LYS A 180 -10.86 -20.84 17.25
CA LYS A 180 -11.17 -20.67 18.67
C LYS A 180 -10.02 -21.12 19.56
N LYS A 181 -9.32 -22.22 19.24
CA LYS A 181 -8.09 -22.60 19.98
C LYS A 181 -7.02 -21.51 19.90
N MET A 182 -6.86 -20.87 18.74
CA MET A 182 -5.93 -19.73 18.59
C MET A 182 -6.38 -18.50 19.39
N LEU A 183 -7.69 -18.22 19.42
CA LEU A 183 -8.28 -17.14 20.23
C LEU A 183 -8.26 -17.42 21.74
N GLU A 184 -8.32 -18.69 22.15
CA GLU A 184 -8.31 -19.15 23.55
C GLU A 184 -6.89 -19.33 24.11
N ALA A 185 -5.86 -19.37 23.25
CA ALA A 185 -4.45 -19.38 23.62
C ALA A 185 -3.69 -18.06 23.28
N PRO A 186 -4.21 -16.87 23.63
CA PRO A 186 -3.60 -15.60 23.24
C PRO A 186 -2.23 -15.40 23.89
N GLY A 187 -1.95 -16.04 25.04
CA GLY A 187 -0.69 -15.89 25.75
C GLY A 187 0.54 -16.33 24.93
N GLN A 188 0.44 -17.45 24.20
CA GLN A 188 1.55 -17.95 23.37
C GLN A 188 1.78 -17.04 22.15
N LEU A 189 0.70 -16.62 21.49
CA LEU A 189 0.75 -15.73 20.34
C LEU A 189 1.29 -14.33 20.72
N LEU A 190 0.87 -13.79 21.86
CA LEU A 190 1.38 -12.53 22.39
C LEU A 190 2.84 -12.62 22.82
N ALA A 191 3.28 -13.74 23.41
CA ALA A 191 4.68 -13.97 23.73
C ALA A 191 5.55 -14.05 22.46
N GLY A 192 5.09 -14.78 21.44
CA GLY A 192 5.72 -14.84 20.12
C GLY A 192 5.83 -13.45 19.49
N LEU A 193 4.72 -12.70 19.47
CA LEU A 193 4.68 -11.32 18.97
C LEU A 193 5.71 -10.42 19.68
N GLN A 194 5.80 -10.49 21.01
CA GLN A 194 6.78 -9.71 21.79
C GLN A 194 8.23 -10.09 21.47
N SER A 195 8.52 -11.38 21.25
CA SER A 195 9.86 -11.84 20.84
C SER A 195 10.25 -11.28 19.48
N ILE A 196 9.31 -11.31 18.52
CA ILE A 196 9.52 -10.81 17.16
C ILE A 196 9.70 -9.30 17.15
N MET A 197 8.87 -8.56 17.90
CA MET A 197 9.03 -7.11 18.05
C MET A 197 10.42 -6.73 18.55
N LYS A 198 10.93 -7.42 19.59
CA LYS A 198 12.30 -7.19 20.10
C LYS A 198 13.38 -7.48 19.05
N THR A 199 13.18 -8.51 18.25
CA THR A 199 14.11 -8.89 17.18
C THR A 199 14.17 -7.82 16.09
N ILE A 200 13.02 -7.36 15.61
CA ILE A 200 12.94 -6.34 14.56
C ILE A 200 13.52 -5.01 15.03
N ASP A 201 13.23 -4.60 16.27
CA ASP A 201 13.74 -3.35 16.81
C ASP A 201 15.29 -3.32 16.88
N GLY A 202 15.92 -4.48 17.10
CA GLY A 202 17.37 -4.65 17.09
C GLY A 202 18.03 -4.69 15.70
N VAL A 203 17.25 -4.80 14.62
CA VAL A 203 17.76 -4.90 13.22
C VAL A 203 17.53 -3.58 12.46
N ARG A 204 17.05 -2.53 13.12
CA ARG A 204 16.83 -1.22 12.49
C ARG A 204 18.10 -0.68 11.85
N GLN A 205 18.05 -0.54 10.53
CA GLN A 205 19.07 0.13 9.73
C GLN A 205 18.40 1.22 8.90
N VAL A 206 19.20 2.14 8.36
CA VAL A 206 18.74 3.13 7.39
C VAL A 206 19.32 2.72 6.05
N ILE A 207 18.51 2.75 4.99
CA ILE A 207 19.00 2.47 3.65
C ILE A 207 19.62 3.76 3.13
N GLU A 208 20.94 3.77 2.95
CA GLU A 208 21.64 4.88 2.29
C GLU A 208 21.48 4.74 0.78
N ILE A 209 21.04 5.82 0.14
CA ILE A 209 20.96 5.89 -1.32
C ILE A 209 22.14 6.75 -1.76
N ALA A 210 23.03 6.18 -2.59
CA ALA A 210 24.07 6.96 -3.24
C ALA A 210 23.41 8.11 -4.01
N GLU A 211 23.89 9.35 -3.83
CA GLU A 211 23.31 10.55 -4.45
C GLU A 211 23.24 10.40 -5.98
N THR A 212 22.11 9.92 -6.48
CA THR A 212 21.72 10.09 -7.86
C THR A 212 21.07 11.47 -7.91
N ALA A 213 21.90 12.50 -8.06
CA ALA A 213 21.48 13.86 -8.34
C ALA A 213 20.93 13.98 -9.78
N GLN A 214 19.98 13.11 -10.13
CA GLN A 214 19.31 13.14 -11.41
C GLN A 214 18.03 13.93 -11.20
N GLN A 215 18.08 15.23 -11.51
CA GLN A 215 16.87 16.04 -11.58
C GLN A 215 15.97 15.45 -12.66
N ILE A 216 14.80 14.97 -12.27
CA ILE A 216 13.83 14.39 -13.19
C ILE A 216 13.01 15.55 -13.78
N SER A 217 13.60 16.33 -14.69
CA SER A 217 12.97 17.52 -15.26
C SER A 217 12.00 17.19 -16.40
N GLU A 218 12.30 16.19 -17.23
CA GLU A 218 11.50 15.84 -18.41
C GLU A 218 10.13 15.23 -18.05
N ALA A 219 10.04 14.47 -16.96
CA ALA A 219 8.80 13.82 -16.53
C ALA A 219 7.78 14.80 -15.89
N VAL A 220 8.24 15.98 -15.47
CA VAL A 220 7.43 17.01 -14.80
C VAL A 220 6.57 17.81 -15.79
N GLY A 221 7.00 17.90 -17.06
CA GLY A 221 6.29 18.67 -18.09
C GLY A 221 4.84 18.26 -18.33
N THR A 222 4.53 16.96 -18.23
CA THR A 222 3.16 16.45 -18.35
C THR A 222 2.28 16.87 -17.15
N PHE A 223 2.83 16.95 -15.95
CA PHE A 223 2.10 17.42 -14.77
C PHE A 223 1.79 18.93 -14.82
N GLN A 224 2.64 19.74 -15.47
CA GLN A 224 2.38 21.17 -15.64
C GLN A 224 1.11 21.43 -16.48
N GLN A 225 0.83 20.60 -17.48
CA GLN A 225 -0.41 20.69 -18.26
C GLN A 225 -1.66 20.43 -17.40
N ILE A 226 -1.58 19.48 -16.46
CA ILE A 226 -2.66 19.21 -15.51
C ILE A 226 -2.89 20.45 -14.62
N GLY A 227 -1.82 21.13 -14.23
CA GLY A 227 -1.90 22.37 -13.47
C GLY A 227 -2.61 23.51 -14.14
N SER A 228 -2.32 23.75 -15.42
CA SER A 228 -2.97 24.82 -16.16
C SER A 228 -4.47 24.56 -16.30
N MET A 229 -4.87 23.29 -16.49
CA MET A 229 -6.28 22.88 -16.52
C MET A 229 -6.97 23.13 -15.18
N VAL A 230 -6.40 22.63 -14.07
CA VAL A 230 -7.00 22.77 -12.73
C VAL A 230 -7.01 24.24 -12.28
N SER A 231 -5.93 24.99 -12.53
CA SER A 231 -5.88 26.43 -12.25
C SER A 231 -6.96 27.20 -12.98
N GLY A 232 -7.27 26.83 -14.24
CA GLY A 232 -8.36 27.42 -14.99
C GLY A 232 -9.73 27.17 -14.35
N MET A 233 -9.92 26.00 -13.75
CA MET A 233 -11.16 25.63 -13.06
C MET A 233 -11.32 26.31 -11.68
N THR A 234 -10.21 26.56 -10.97
CA THR A 234 -10.21 27.12 -9.61
C THR A 234 -9.92 28.62 -9.55
N GLY A 235 -9.96 29.32 -10.68
CA GLY A 235 -9.71 30.76 -10.74
C GLY A 235 -8.29 31.16 -10.33
N GLY A 236 -7.31 30.31 -10.61
CA GLY A 236 -5.89 30.55 -10.31
C GLY A 236 -5.43 30.11 -8.92
N SER A 237 -6.32 29.51 -8.12
CA SER A 237 -5.96 28.98 -6.79
C SER A 237 -5.81 27.45 -6.84
N MET A 238 -4.60 26.94 -7.10
CA MET A 238 -4.38 25.49 -7.05
C MET A 238 -4.36 24.99 -5.61
N LEU A 239 -5.29 24.11 -5.27
CA LEU A 239 -5.33 23.40 -3.99
C LEU A 239 -5.60 21.92 -4.27
N PHE A 240 -4.53 21.14 -4.45
CA PHE A 240 -4.61 19.69 -4.37
C PHE A 240 -4.55 19.27 -2.90
N CYS A 241 -5.26 18.20 -2.55
CA CYS A 241 -5.06 17.49 -1.30
C CYS A 241 -3.64 16.92 -1.26
N PRO A 242 -2.90 17.12 -0.16
CA PRO A 242 -1.67 16.36 0.08
C PRO A 242 -2.01 14.87 0.14
N GLY A 243 -1.18 14.05 -0.50
CA GLY A 243 -1.22 12.60 -0.34
C GLY A 243 -0.89 12.15 1.08
N GLY A 244 -1.23 10.89 1.39
CA GLY A 244 -0.89 10.26 2.65
C GLY A 244 0.56 9.79 2.75
N SER A 245 1.24 9.69 1.61
CA SER A 245 2.61 9.19 1.52
C SER A 245 3.56 10.31 1.09
N SER A 246 4.76 10.33 1.68
CA SER A 246 5.84 11.17 1.20
C SER A 246 6.56 10.49 0.04
N PRO A 247 7.04 11.23 -0.98
CA PRO A 247 7.83 10.68 -2.08
C PRO A 247 8.94 9.77 -1.58
N PHE A 248 9.04 8.58 -2.18
CA PHE A 248 10.05 7.56 -1.91
C PHE A 248 10.00 6.92 -0.52
N TYR A 249 9.06 7.31 0.35
CA TYR A 249 9.01 6.80 1.71
C TYR A 249 8.66 5.29 1.74
N LEU A 250 9.50 4.48 2.39
CA LEU A 250 9.24 3.04 2.51
C LEU A 250 8.17 2.79 3.56
N HIS A 251 6.97 2.38 3.12
CA HIS A 251 5.85 2.06 3.99
C HIS A 251 5.86 0.60 4.45
N MET A 252 6.23 -0.33 3.58
CA MET A 252 6.27 -1.74 3.90
C MET A 252 7.32 -2.44 3.06
N GLN A 253 8.02 -3.41 3.66
CA GLN A 253 8.89 -4.33 2.95
C GLN A 253 8.74 -5.73 3.57
N THR A 254 8.35 -6.72 2.77
CA THR A 254 7.97 -8.06 3.25
C THR A 254 9.11 -8.90 3.83
N GLU A 255 10.37 -8.60 3.56
CA GLU A 255 11.55 -9.23 4.18
C GLU A 255 11.70 -8.79 5.65
N LEU A 256 11.41 -7.52 5.95
CA LEU A 256 11.39 -7.03 7.34
C LEU A 256 10.17 -7.52 8.11
N ASP A 257 9.08 -7.76 7.38
CA ASP A 257 7.82 -8.32 7.86
C ASP A 257 7.76 -9.85 7.72
N ALA A 258 8.89 -10.50 7.43
CA ALA A 258 8.94 -11.93 7.07
C ALA A 258 8.18 -12.86 8.02
N PRO A 259 8.20 -12.67 9.37
CA PRO A 259 7.48 -13.57 10.25
C PRO A 259 5.96 -13.59 10.05
N PHE A 260 5.39 -12.47 9.61
CA PHE A 260 3.95 -12.35 9.36
C PHE A 260 3.64 -12.67 7.90
N TRP A 261 4.40 -12.09 6.96
CA TRP A 261 4.20 -12.29 5.52
C TRP A 261 4.42 -13.74 5.07
N ARG A 262 5.37 -14.46 5.68
CA ARG A 262 5.63 -15.89 5.42
C ARG A 262 4.84 -16.83 6.33
N GLY A 263 3.94 -16.30 7.18
CA GLY A 263 3.06 -17.10 8.02
C GLY A 263 3.71 -17.83 9.21
N VAL A 264 4.94 -17.45 9.61
CA VAL A 264 5.63 -18.03 10.78
C VAL A 264 4.84 -17.77 12.07
N LEU A 265 4.35 -16.53 12.23
CA LEU A 265 3.35 -16.20 13.22
C LEU A 265 1.98 -16.14 12.55
N PRO A 266 1.05 -17.07 12.83
CA PRO A 266 -0.23 -17.16 12.15
C PRO A 266 -1.28 -16.15 12.69
N VAL A 267 -0.86 -14.93 13.01
CA VAL A 267 -1.74 -13.85 13.52
C VAL A 267 -2.82 -13.45 12.52
N GLU A 268 -2.54 -13.59 11.22
CA GLU A 268 -3.52 -13.35 10.15
C GLU A 268 -4.64 -14.39 10.15
N MET A 269 -4.44 -15.56 10.75
CA MET A 269 -5.50 -16.55 10.94
C MET A 269 -6.48 -16.16 12.06
N LEU A 270 -6.26 -15.05 12.76
CA LEU A 270 -7.25 -14.56 13.72
C LEU A 270 -8.44 -13.87 13.03
N TYR A 271 -8.27 -13.43 11.78
CA TYR A 271 -9.33 -12.74 11.04
C TYR A 271 -10.36 -13.74 10.49
N PRO A 272 -11.67 -13.46 10.59
CA PRO A 272 -12.69 -14.35 10.02
C PRO A 272 -12.60 -14.49 8.50
N GLN A 273 -12.10 -13.47 7.81
CA GLN A 273 -11.86 -13.47 6.35
C GLN A 273 -10.87 -14.56 5.92
N SER A 274 -9.95 -14.97 6.81
CA SER A 274 -8.97 -16.04 6.52
C SER A 274 -9.61 -17.44 6.48
N TRP A 275 -10.86 -17.55 6.92
CA TRP A 275 -11.55 -18.83 7.14
C TRP A 275 -12.85 -18.98 6.34
N VAL A 276 -13.48 -17.86 5.97
CA VAL A 276 -14.79 -17.85 5.33
C VAL A 276 -14.62 -17.52 3.85
N PRO A 277 -14.75 -18.50 2.94
CA PRO A 277 -14.68 -18.23 1.50
C PRO A 277 -15.69 -17.16 1.08
N GLY A 278 -15.27 -16.25 0.20
CA GLY A 278 -16.12 -15.16 -0.26
C GLY A 278 -16.17 -13.95 0.68
N LEU A 279 -15.59 -14.03 1.88
CA LEU A 279 -15.47 -12.90 2.79
C LEU A 279 -14.10 -12.24 2.65
N GLY A 280 -14.07 -11.05 2.03
CA GLY A 280 -12.81 -10.32 1.82
C GLY A 280 -12.08 -10.80 0.58
N GLU A 281 -12.71 -10.66 -0.57
CA GLU A 281 -12.18 -11.07 -1.87
C GLU A 281 -11.85 -9.85 -2.74
N VAL A 282 -10.85 -9.98 -3.60
CA VAL A 282 -10.56 -8.98 -4.64
C VAL A 282 -11.45 -9.27 -5.85
N GLY A 283 -12.62 -8.64 -5.89
CA GLY A 283 -13.55 -8.65 -7.02
C GLY A 283 -15.01 -8.43 -6.66
N ASN A 284 -15.85 -8.43 -7.68
CA ASN A 284 -17.28 -8.16 -7.54
C ASN A 284 -18.09 -9.46 -7.50
N GLY A 285 -18.34 -9.98 -6.30
CA GLY A 285 -19.26 -11.08 -6.03
C GLY A 285 -18.60 -12.36 -5.49
N TYR A 286 -19.41 -13.38 -5.22
CA TYR A 286 -18.98 -14.62 -4.55
C TYR A 286 -18.29 -15.64 -5.47
N THR A 287 -18.54 -15.58 -6.77
CA THR A 287 -18.11 -16.64 -7.71
C THR A 287 -16.97 -16.20 -8.62
N GLN A 288 -16.62 -14.91 -8.64
CA GLN A 288 -15.72 -14.31 -9.62
C GLN A 288 -14.78 -13.32 -8.96
N THR A 289 -13.72 -13.87 -8.35
CA THR A 289 -12.72 -13.11 -7.62
C THR A 289 -11.33 -13.45 -8.14
N TRP A 290 -10.39 -12.52 -8.02
CA TRP A 290 -9.00 -12.78 -8.36
C TRP A 290 -8.27 -13.52 -7.23
N GLY A 291 -8.81 -13.46 -6.01
CA GLY A 291 -8.37 -14.20 -4.84
C GLY A 291 -8.70 -13.49 -3.52
N ALA A 292 -8.46 -14.19 -2.43
CA ALA A 292 -8.77 -13.72 -1.08
C ALA A 292 -7.77 -12.65 -0.60
N THR A 293 -8.28 -11.60 0.03
CA THR A 293 -7.50 -10.55 0.69
C THR A 293 -6.89 -11.06 2.01
N TYR A 294 -7.46 -12.10 2.63
CA TYR A 294 -6.92 -12.70 3.85
C TYR A 294 -6.66 -14.20 3.66
N PRO A 295 -5.67 -14.79 4.37
CA PRO A 295 -4.69 -14.12 5.22
C PRO A 295 -3.74 -13.24 4.39
N ARG A 296 -3.24 -12.13 4.94
CA ARG A 296 -2.38 -11.18 4.20
C ARG A 296 -0.92 -11.64 4.17
N THR A 297 -0.71 -12.82 3.61
CA THR A 297 0.61 -13.45 3.41
C THR A 297 1.06 -13.31 1.96
N GLY A 298 2.30 -13.71 1.67
CA GLY A 298 2.85 -13.77 0.31
C GLY A 298 2.37 -14.96 -0.53
N GLU A 299 1.51 -15.82 0.04
CA GLU A 299 1.02 -17.02 -0.61
C GLU A 299 -0.35 -16.78 -1.24
N ILE A 300 -0.48 -17.13 -2.52
CA ILE A 300 -1.75 -17.10 -3.22
C ILE A 300 -1.77 -18.13 -4.34
N ILE A 301 -2.89 -18.87 -4.43
CA ILE A 301 -3.13 -19.80 -5.53
C ILE A 301 -3.91 -19.05 -6.60
N GLN A 302 -3.24 -18.63 -7.67
CA GLN A 302 -3.86 -17.96 -8.80
C GLN A 302 -3.09 -18.32 -10.08
N SER A 303 -3.81 -18.79 -11.10
CA SER A 303 -3.22 -19.25 -12.36
C SER A 303 -2.55 -18.13 -13.15
N HIS A 304 -3.07 -16.91 -13.07
CA HIS A 304 -2.52 -15.75 -13.76
C HIS A 304 -1.62 -14.94 -12.82
N PRO A 305 -0.30 -14.85 -13.04
CA PRO A 305 0.59 -14.23 -12.07
C PRO A 305 0.37 -12.72 -11.88
N VAL A 306 -0.16 -12.02 -12.89
CA VAL A 306 -0.59 -10.62 -12.76
C VAL A 306 -1.83 -10.45 -11.87
N LYS A 307 -2.79 -11.38 -11.89
CA LYS A 307 -3.93 -11.39 -10.96
C LYS A 307 -3.46 -11.70 -9.55
N ALA A 308 -2.53 -12.65 -9.41
CA ALA A 308 -1.89 -12.96 -8.14
C ALA A 308 -1.22 -11.72 -7.54
N SER A 309 -0.43 -11.01 -8.36
CA SER A 309 0.21 -9.75 -7.99
C SER A 309 -0.77 -8.68 -7.56
N ALA A 310 -1.87 -8.49 -8.30
CA ALA A 310 -2.91 -7.53 -7.95
C ALA A 310 -3.54 -7.82 -6.58
N VAL A 311 -3.78 -9.09 -6.25
CA VAL A 311 -4.30 -9.47 -4.92
C VAL A 311 -3.27 -9.19 -3.82
N LEU A 312 -1.99 -9.53 -4.04
CA LEU A 312 -0.92 -9.22 -3.09
C LEU A 312 -0.76 -7.70 -2.90
N ALA A 313 -0.91 -6.91 -3.96
CA ALA A 313 -0.90 -5.46 -3.88
C ALA A 313 -2.06 -4.94 -3.02
N GLU A 314 -3.26 -5.53 -3.15
CA GLU A 314 -4.39 -5.20 -2.26
C GLU A 314 -4.17 -5.61 -0.82
N ARG A 315 -3.51 -6.74 -0.57
CA ARG A 315 -3.11 -7.15 0.78
C ARG A 315 -2.22 -6.08 1.41
N VAL A 316 -1.17 -5.65 0.71
CA VAL A 316 -0.27 -4.57 1.14
C VAL A 316 -1.02 -3.26 1.36
N ALA A 317 -1.90 -2.85 0.43
CA ALA A 317 -2.73 -1.66 0.59
C ALA A 317 -3.61 -1.74 1.86
N SER A 318 -4.22 -2.90 2.11
CA SER A 318 -5.06 -3.12 3.29
C SER A 318 -4.29 -3.08 4.62
N ILE A 319 -2.96 -3.30 4.57
CA ILE A 319 -2.06 -3.17 5.72
C ILE A 319 -1.72 -1.69 5.93
N ILE A 320 -1.14 -1.04 4.92
CA ILE A 320 -0.54 0.29 5.07
C ILE A 320 -1.55 1.41 5.33
N TYR A 321 -2.80 1.27 4.90
CA TYR A 321 -3.86 2.27 5.13
C TYR A 321 -4.68 2.05 6.40
N LYS A 322 -4.50 0.91 7.09
CA LYS A 322 -5.14 0.63 8.39
C LYS A 322 -4.15 0.85 9.52
N SER A 323 -4.64 1.10 10.72
CA SER A 323 -3.79 1.19 11.91
C SER A 323 -3.77 -0.15 12.65
N ALA A 324 -2.73 -0.37 13.44
CA ALA A 324 -2.61 -1.50 14.36
C ALA A 324 -2.69 -2.88 13.69
N GLN A 325 -2.24 -3.00 12.44
CA GLN A 325 -2.22 -4.29 11.74
C GLN A 325 -1.02 -5.13 12.25
N PRO A 326 -1.13 -6.47 12.24
CA PRO A 326 -0.09 -7.34 12.78
C PRO A 326 1.05 -7.55 11.78
N HIS A 327 1.62 -6.45 11.30
CA HIS A 327 2.72 -6.38 10.34
C HIS A 327 3.71 -5.28 10.72
N VAL A 328 4.91 -5.32 10.15
CA VAL A 328 5.94 -4.28 10.25
C VAL A 328 5.77 -3.30 9.09
N TYR A 329 5.18 -2.14 9.39
CA TYR A 329 4.89 -1.13 8.40
C TYR A 329 4.79 0.26 9.02
N THR A 330 4.92 1.28 8.19
CA THR A 330 4.54 2.66 8.52
C THR A 330 3.23 2.97 7.83
N LYS A 331 2.24 3.37 8.62
CA LYS A 331 0.91 3.73 8.11
C LYS A 331 0.99 4.90 7.13
N VAL A 332 0.28 4.80 6.01
CA VAL A 332 0.04 5.90 5.08
C VAL A 332 -1.07 6.76 5.67
N GLU A 333 -0.73 7.97 6.08
CA GLU A 333 -1.71 8.92 6.61
C GLU A 333 -1.32 10.35 6.27
N PRO A 334 -2.29 11.18 5.85
CA PRO A 334 -1.99 12.54 5.45
C PRO A 334 -1.58 13.40 6.65
N GLY A 335 -0.68 14.34 6.38
CA GLY A 335 -0.13 15.23 7.40
C GLY A 335 -1.11 16.28 7.95
N SER A 336 -0.66 16.97 8.99
CA SER A 336 -1.38 18.10 9.60
C SER A 336 -1.32 19.34 8.70
N GLY A 337 -2.45 19.94 8.39
CA GLY A 337 -2.53 21.14 7.54
C GLY A 337 -3.81 21.22 6.73
N PHE A 338 -4.50 20.08 6.60
CA PHE A 338 -5.81 19.97 5.98
C PHE A 338 -6.80 19.30 6.93
N VAL A 339 -8.07 19.41 6.62
CA VAL A 339 -9.14 18.60 7.19
C VAL A 339 -9.57 17.63 6.09
N TYR A 340 -9.58 16.33 6.39
CA TYR A 340 -9.93 15.28 5.44
C TYR A 340 -11.31 14.71 5.74
N PHE A 341 -12.01 14.29 4.69
CA PHE A 341 -13.38 13.78 4.76
C PHE A 341 -13.51 12.46 4.03
N GLY A 342 -14.33 11.57 4.59
CA GLY A 342 -14.72 10.30 3.97
C GLY A 342 -13.55 9.38 3.59
N SER A 343 -13.89 8.24 3.03
CA SER A 343 -12.94 7.37 2.31
C SER A 343 -13.69 6.75 1.16
N HIS A 344 -13.21 6.97 -0.05
CA HIS A 344 -13.68 6.25 -1.23
C HIS A 344 -12.70 5.11 -1.57
N PRO A 345 -13.14 4.09 -2.32
CA PRO A 345 -12.25 3.05 -2.82
C PRO A 345 -11.10 3.66 -3.62
N HIS A 346 -9.88 3.15 -3.41
CA HIS A 346 -8.73 3.47 -4.24
C HIS A 346 -8.86 2.77 -5.59
N ARG A 347 -8.09 3.27 -6.56
CA ARG A 347 -7.96 2.72 -7.91
C ARG A 347 -6.52 2.31 -8.16
N TRP A 348 -6.33 1.49 -9.18
CA TRP A 348 -5.02 0.95 -9.54
C TRP A 348 -4.63 1.32 -10.95
N GLN A 349 -3.34 1.52 -11.17
CA GLN A 349 -2.76 1.69 -12.48
C GLN A 349 -1.54 0.76 -12.59
N MET A 350 -1.45 0.00 -13.68
CA MET A 350 -0.28 -0.82 -13.96
C MET A 350 0.91 0.06 -14.39
N LEU A 351 2.07 -0.14 -13.77
CA LEU A 351 3.33 0.53 -14.15
C LEU A 351 4.29 -0.44 -14.85
N HIS A 352 4.24 -1.73 -14.50
CA HIS A 352 5.04 -2.80 -15.10
C HIS A 352 4.22 -4.10 -15.13
N PRO A 353 4.30 -4.93 -16.19
CA PRO A 353 5.21 -4.86 -17.35
C PRO A 353 4.73 -3.93 -18.49
N ASN A 354 3.43 -3.70 -18.62
CA ASN A 354 2.86 -2.81 -19.63
C ASN A 354 2.17 -1.62 -18.95
N PRO A 355 2.79 -0.43 -18.97
CA PRO A 355 2.23 0.75 -18.33
C PRO A 355 0.84 1.11 -18.86
N ALA A 356 -0.14 1.23 -17.97
CA ALA A 356 -1.49 1.63 -18.31
C ALA A 356 -1.62 3.16 -18.32
N SER A 357 -2.36 3.70 -19.29
CA SER A 357 -2.77 5.12 -19.37
C SER A 357 -4.11 5.39 -18.68
N SER A 358 -4.68 4.40 -17.98
CA SER A 358 -5.90 4.55 -17.22
C SER A 358 -5.94 3.72 -15.95
N CYS A 359 -6.75 4.18 -15.00
CA CYS A 359 -7.02 3.48 -13.75
C CYS A 359 -8.08 2.38 -13.92
N ILE A 360 -7.92 1.32 -13.14
CA ILE A 360 -8.83 0.18 -13.06
C ILE A 360 -9.19 -0.12 -11.60
N GLN A 361 -10.25 -0.89 -11.41
CA GLN A 361 -10.50 -1.62 -10.17
C GLN A 361 -10.03 -3.05 -10.37
N PHE A 362 -9.36 -3.63 -9.37
CA PHE A 362 -9.05 -5.05 -9.40
C PHE A 362 -10.30 -5.92 -9.24
N GLY A 363 -10.21 -7.14 -9.76
CA GLY A 363 -11.29 -8.12 -9.63
C GLY A 363 -12.46 -7.90 -10.60
N ALA A 364 -12.20 -7.26 -11.74
CA ALA A 364 -13.13 -7.24 -12.85
C ALA A 364 -13.44 -8.67 -13.33
N ASN A 365 -14.71 -8.94 -13.61
CA ASN A 365 -15.18 -10.20 -14.15
C ASN A 365 -14.85 -10.26 -15.65
N ASP A 366 -13.94 -11.16 -16.00
CA ASP A 366 -13.48 -11.42 -17.37
C ASP A 366 -13.75 -12.86 -17.82
N SER A 367 -14.58 -13.62 -17.09
CA SER A 367 -14.85 -15.04 -17.34
C SER A 367 -15.52 -15.34 -18.68
N LEU A 368 -16.29 -14.38 -19.22
CA LEU A 368 -16.98 -14.50 -20.51
C LEU A 368 -16.24 -13.78 -21.64
N SER A 369 -15.07 -13.21 -21.35
CA SER A 369 -14.25 -12.53 -22.34
C SER A 369 -13.41 -13.52 -23.13
N LEU A 370 -13.16 -13.23 -24.42
CA LEU A 370 -12.23 -14.00 -25.25
C LEU A 370 -10.77 -13.85 -24.80
N THR A 371 -10.48 -12.78 -24.04
CA THR A 371 -9.18 -12.51 -23.41
C THR A 371 -9.39 -12.17 -21.93
N THR A 372 -8.62 -12.79 -21.05
CA THR A 372 -8.59 -12.47 -19.61
C THR A 372 -7.62 -11.32 -19.35
N PHE A 373 -7.77 -10.64 -18.21
CA PHE A 373 -6.84 -9.61 -17.74
C PHE A 373 -5.39 -10.15 -17.64
N GLY A 374 -5.23 -11.47 -17.49
CA GLY A 374 -3.93 -12.13 -17.48
C GLY A 374 -3.21 -12.17 -18.83
N ASP A 375 -3.94 -12.06 -19.94
CA ASP A 375 -3.40 -12.26 -21.27
C ASP A 375 -2.58 -11.05 -21.72
N GLY A 376 -1.30 -11.27 -22.03
CA GLY A 376 -0.38 -10.23 -22.48
C GLY A 376 0.12 -9.28 -21.38
N GLN A 377 -0.35 -9.44 -20.14
CA GLN A 377 0.05 -8.63 -18.98
C GLN A 377 1.02 -9.35 -18.03
N THR A 378 1.63 -10.43 -18.48
CA THR A 378 2.53 -11.26 -17.66
C THR A 378 3.98 -10.89 -17.92
N ASP A 379 4.73 -10.65 -16.86
CA ASP A 379 6.17 -10.41 -16.92
C ASP A 379 6.96 -11.73 -16.90
N PRO A 380 7.97 -11.94 -17.76
CA PRO A 380 8.79 -13.16 -17.74
C PRO A 380 9.59 -13.37 -16.44
N ALA A 381 9.94 -12.29 -15.72
CA ALA A 381 10.58 -12.37 -14.41
C ALA A 381 9.54 -12.42 -13.26
N ASP A 382 8.25 -12.42 -13.61
CA ASP A 382 7.12 -12.48 -12.70
C ASP A 382 7.08 -11.33 -11.66
N GLY A 383 7.63 -10.18 -12.07
CA GLY A 383 7.67 -8.92 -11.34
C GLY A 383 6.64 -7.91 -11.86
N TYR A 384 5.95 -7.24 -10.96
CA TYR A 384 4.89 -6.27 -11.27
C TYR A 384 4.99 -5.05 -10.37
N SER A 385 4.67 -3.88 -10.91
CA SER A 385 4.54 -2.64 -10.14
C SER A 385 3.22 -1.98 -10.45
N TRP A 386 2.53 -1.54 -9.40
CA TRP A 386 1.21 -0.93 -9.45
C TRP A 386 1.25 0.41 -8.73
N ASN A 387 0.64 1.42 -9.33
CA ASN A 387 0.38 2.68 -8.68
C ASN A 387 -1.01 2.64 -8.01
N LEU A 388 -1.07 2.96 -6.72
CA LEU A 388 -2.29 3.07 -5.96
C LEU A 388 -2.74 4.53 -5.92
N TRP A 389 -3.87 4.79 -6.56
CA TRP A 389 -4.55 6.08 -6.56
C TRP A 389 -5.53 6.13 -5.40
N LYS A 390 -5.17 6.83 -4.32
CA LYS A 390 -6.01 6.99 -3.12
C LYS A 390 -6.90 8.21 -3.26
N HIS A 391 -8.18 8.05 -2.99
CA HIS A 391 -9.12 9.15 -3.01
C HIS A 391 -9.04 10.00 -1.74
N TYR A 392 -8.94 11.31 -1.92
CA TYR A 392 -8.95 12.30 -0.86
C TYR A 392 -10.05 13.31 -1.10
N VAL A 393 -10.77 13.62 -0.02
CA VAL A 393 -11.60 14.83 0.06
C VAL A 393 -11.01 15.69 1.16
N CYS A 394 -10.67 16.94 0.87
CA CYS A 394 -10.01 17.79 1.85
C CYS A 394 -10.34 19.29 1.72
N CYS A 395 -10.05 20.01 2.80
CA CYS A 395 -10.03 21.48 2.87
C CYS A 395 -8.73 21.95 3.52
N GLN A 396 -8.13 23.02 3.01
CA GLN A 396 -6.95 23.62 3.63
C GLN A 396 -7.35 24.20 4.99
N ARG A 397 -6.63 23.84 6.05
CA ARG A 397 -6.94 24.30 7.40
C ARG A 397 -6.58 25.79 7.53
N ARG A 398 -7.57 26.60 7.88
CA ARG A 398 -7.42 28.06 8.11
C ARG A 398 -7.61 28.49 9.58
N GLY A 399 -7.98 27.56 10.45
CA GLY A 399 -8.26 27.78 11.86
C GLY A 399 -8.89 26.55 12.51
N LEU A 400 -9.73 26.76 13.52
CA LEU A 400 -10.56 25.71 14.10
C LEU A 400 -11.67 25.36 13.11
N TYR A 401 -11.77 24.09 12.71
CA TYR A 401 -12.83 23.64 11.80
C TYR A 401 -14.21 23.76 12.47
N LEU A 402 -15.18 24.35 11.76
CA LEU A 402 -16.56 24.46 12.22
C LEU A 402 -17.45 23.43 11.53
N TYR A 403 -17.65 23.59 10.22
CA TYR A 403 -18.47 22.72 9.38
C TYR A 403 -18.12 22.91 7.90
N SER A 404 -18.72 22.11 7.03
CA SER A 404 -18.61 22.24 5.57
C SER A 404 -19.99 22.14 4.93
N ILE A 405 -20.14 22.78 3.77
CA ILE A 405 -21.32 22.69 2.92
C ILE A 405 -20.93 22.11 1.55
N PRO A 406 -21.79 21.28 0.93
CA PRO A 406 -21.61 20.82 -0.45
C PRO A 406 -21.62 21.94 -1.48
#